data_AF-A0A937YEI9-F1
#
_entry.id   AF-A0A937YEI9-F1
#
_cell.length_a   1.000
_cell.length_b   1.000
_cell.length_c   1.000
_cell.angle_alpha   90.00
_cell.angle_beta   90.00
_cell.angle_gamma   90.00
#
_symmetry.space_group_name_H-M   'P 1'
#
loop_
_entity.id
_entity.type
_entity.pdbx_description
1 polymer ?
#
loop_
_entity_poly.entity_id
_entity_poly.type
_entity_poly.pdbx_seq_one_letter_code
_entity_poly.pdbx_strand_id
1 'polypeptide(L)'
;MARKPRRLSRLQTSSELPLLFARRFNQFFWRLLTVGLVIIASTAGAFAAGNHALLIGVGRYDPKSGATPLPGVPHDLESAARIASALGVPRTNIKVLIDSAATKAAIVSELQQLTARVSEGSRAMIHFSGHGTRWFDPGARVYRGTRSRAG
;
A
#
# COMPACT_ATOMS: atom_id res chain seq x y z
N MET A 1 33.94 86.61 -42.35
CA MET A 1 32.76 87.04 -41.57
C MET A 1 31.78 85.87 -41.48
N ALA A 2 31.02 85.77 -40.39
CA ALA A 2 30.01 84.76 -40.02
C ALA A 2 30.50 83.47 -39.30
N ARG A 3 30.33 83.49 -37.96
CA ARG A 3 30.31 82.34 -37.05
C ARG A 3 28.87 81.80 -36.94
N LYS A 4 28.65 80.47 -36.91
CA LYS A 4 27.67 79.73 -36.04
C LYS A 4 27.59 78.22 -36.38
N PRO A 5 27.04 77.34 -35.52
CA PRO A 5 27.47 76.95 -34.17
C PRO A 5 27.82 75.46 -34.04
N ARG A 6 28.48 75.11 -32.93
CA ARG A 6 28.70 73.75 -32.43
C ARG A 6 27.38 73.01 -32.19
N ARG A 7 27.31 71.75 -32.64
CA ARG A 7 26.37 70.74 -32.14
C ARG A 7 27.19 69.61 -31.52
N LEU A 8 27.08 69.46 -30.20
CA LEU A 8 27.67 68.36 -29.45
C LEU A 8 26.84 67.10 -29.70
N SER A 9 27.43 66.12 -30.39
CA SER A 9 26.88 64.77 -30.51
C SER A 9 27.69 63.85 -29.61
N ARG A 10 27.23 63.78 -28.35
CA ARG A 10 27.13 62.57 -27.52
C ARG A 10 28.13 61.44 -27.83
N LEU A 11 29.01 61.19 -26.86
CA LEU A 11 29.81 59.98 -26.70
C LEU A 11 28.98 58.73 -27.04
N GLN A 12 29.44 57.96 -28.03
CA GLN A 12 28.97 56.61 -28.26
C GLN A 12 30.17 55.68 -28.16
N THR A 13 30.55 55.38 -26.92
CA THR A 13 31.41 54.26 -26.57
C THR A 13 30.71 52.97 -26.98
N SER A 14 31.17 52.36 -28.06
CA SER A 14 30.79 51.01 -28.47
C SER A 14 31.54 50.00 -27.60
N SER A 15 30.93 49.57 -26.50
CA SER A 15 31.31 48.35 -25.79
C SER A 15 30.25 47.28 -26.06
N GLU A 16 30.31 46.70 -27.26
CA GLU A 16 29.64 45.43 -27.56
C GLU A 16 30.43 44.32 -26.84
N LEU A 17 30.01 43.95 -25.63
CA LEU A 17 30.49 42.76 -24.96
C LEU A 17 29.87 41.53 -25.66
N PRO A 18 30.66 40.54 -26.11
CA PRO A 18 30.11 39.37 -26.78
C PRO A 18 29.28 38.53 -25.80
N LEU A 19 27.98 38.42 -26.09
CA LEU A 19 26.97 37.60 -25.42
C LEU A 19 27.19 36.08 -25.58
N LEU A 20 28.44 35.60 -25.65
CA LEU A 20 28.77 34.19 -25.87
C LEU A 20 29.21 33.45 -24.60
N PHE A 21 29.34 34.12 -23.45
CA PHE A 21 29.82 33.46 -22.22
C PHE A 21 28.73 33.03 -21.21
N ALA A 22 27.46 33.41 -21.40
CA ALA A 22 26.40 33.16 -20.41
C ALA A 22 25.52 31.92 -20.66
N ARG A 23 25.99 30.87 -21.37
CA ARG A 23 25.17 29.67 -21.65
C ARG A 23 25.87 28.31 -21.54
N ARG A 24 26.94 28.15 -20.74
CA ARG A 24 27.56 26.81 -20.53
C ARG A 24 27.70 26.31 -19.09
N PHE A 25 27.38 27.10 -18.08
CA PHE A 25 27.54 26.67 -16.68
C PHE A 25 26.29 26.05 -16.02
N ASN A 26 25.13 26.06 -16.68
CA ASN A 26 23.83 25.63 -16.09
C ASN A 26 23.40 24.20 -16.47
N GLN A 27 24.24 23.42 -17.15
CA GLN A 27 23.86 22.12 -17.72
C GLN A 27 24.28 20.92 -16.84
N PHE A 28 25.23 21.12 -15.92
CA PHE A 28 25.74 20.06 -15.04
C PHE A 28 25.01 20.02 -13.69
N PHE A 29 24.61 21.18 -13.15
CA PHE A 29 23.94 21.26 -11.85
C PHE A 29 22.53 20.63 -11.86
N TRP A 30 21.82 20.63 -13.00
CA TRP A 30 20.48 20.03 -13.15
C TRP A 30 20.47 18.51 -13.42
N ARG A 31 21.62 17.90 -13.74
CA ARG A 31 21.71 16.45 -14.04
C ARG A 31 21.99 15.59 -12.81
N LEU A 32 22.57 16.15 -11.74
CA LEU A 32 22.81 15.44 -10.48
C LEU A 32 21.59 15.44 -9.54
N LEU A 33 20.69 16.43 -9.66
CA LEU A 33 19.45 16.48 -8.86
C LEU A 33 18.38 15.47 -9.35
N THR A 34 18.42 15.07 -10.61
CA THR A 34 17.43 14.14 -11.21
C THR A 34 17.75 12.67 -10.98
N VAL A 35 19.01 12.28 -10.75
CA VAL A 35 19.38 10.88 -10.48
C VAL A 35 19.05 10.46 -9.05
N GLY A 36 19.15 11.37 -8.07
CA GLY A 36 18.81 11.08 -6.67
C GLY A 36 17.33 10.85 -6.39
N LEU A 37 16.43 11.52 -7.14
CA LEU A 37 14.97 11.43 -6.94
C LEU A 37 14.36 10.13 -7.51
N VAL A 38 15.03 9.47 -8.46
CA VAL A 38 14.52 8.23 -9.10
C VAL A 38 14.69 6.99 -8.20
N ILE A 39 15.64 7.00 -7.26
CA ILE A 39 15.94 5.82 -6.42
C ILE A 39 14.94 5.67 -5.27
N ILE A 40 14.44 6.77 -4.69
CA ILE A 40 13.53 6.71 -3.52
C ILE A 40 12.13 6.19 -3.90
N ALA A 41 11.67 6.43 -5.13
CA ALA A 41 10.35 5.97 -5.57
C ALA A 41 10.24 4.45 -5.80
N SER A 42 11.36 3.74 -5.90
CA SER A 42 11.37 2.32 -6.31
C SER A 42 11.18 1.33 -5.15
N THR A 43 11.37 1.73 -3.89
CA THR A 43 11.25 0.81 -2.76
C THR A 43 9.79 0.60 -2.31
N ALA A 44 8.92 1.60 -2.43
CA ALA A 44 7.53 1.50 -1.96
C ALA A 44 6.71 0.43 -2.71
N GLY A 45 7.02 0.16 -3.99
CA GLY A 45 6.33 -0.85 -4.79
C GLY A 45 6.75 -2.30 -4.47
N ALA A 46 7.99 -2.51 -4.02
CA ALA A 46 8.50 -3.85 -3.75
C ALA A 46 7.90 -4.48 -2.47
N PHE A 47 7.61 -3.67 -1.44
CA PHE A 47 6.98 -4.18 -0.21
C PHE A 47 5.51 -4.58 -0.40
N ALA A 48 4.77 -3.85 -1.25
CA ALA A 48 3.39 -4.17 -1.58
C ALA A 48 3.27 -5.50 -2.34
N ALA A 49 4.25 -5.84 -3.19
CA ALA A 49 4.26 -7.09 -3.95
C ALA A 49 4.28 -8.36 -3.07
N GLY A 50 4.81 -8.26 -1.84
CA GLY A 50 4.82 -9.36 -0.87
C GLY A 50 3.57 -9.45 0.02
N ASN A 51 2.65 -8.48 -0.05
CA ASN A 51 1.46 -8.52 0.79
C ASN A 51 0.47 -9.58 0.28
N HIS A 52 -0.16 -10.31 1.19
CA HIS A 52 -1.11 -11.38 0.88
C HIS A 52 -2.42 -11.22 1.63
N ALA A 53 -3.51 -11.73 1.06
CA ALA A 53 -4.79 -11.81 1.76
C ALA A 53 -5.45 -13.18 1.57
N LEU A 54 -6.07 -13.67 2.64
CA LEU A 54 -6.97 -14.81 2.62
C LEU A 54 -8.36 -14.36 3.09
N LEU A 55 -9.33 -14.40 2.18
CA LEU A 55 -10.71 -14.01 2.44
C LEU A 55 -11.57 -15.28 2.49
N ILE A 56 -12.29 -15.47 3.58
CA ILE A 56 -13.09 -16.67 3.83
C ILE A 56 -14.52 -16.23 4.12
N GLY A 57 -15.47 -16.72 3.33
CA GLY A 57 -16.88 -16.43 3.51
C GLY A 57 -17.70 -17.71 3.54
N VAL A 58 -18.47 -17.92 4.60
CA VAL A 58 -19.42 -19.03 4.71
C VAL A 58 -20.81 -18.47 4.95
N GLY A 59 -21.55 -18.25 3.88
CA GLY A 59 -22.93 -17.73 3.91
C GLY A 59 -23.98 -18.81 3.75
N ARG A 60 -23.62 -19.92 3.08
CA ARG A 60 -24.49 -21.06 2.84
C ARG A 60 -23.94 -22.28 3.56
N TYR A 61 -24.81 -22.89 4.36
CA TYR A 61 -24.50 -24.06 5.18
C TYR A 61 -25.31 -25.26 4.70
N ASP A 62 -24.80 -26.47 4.95
CA ASP A 62 -25.57 -27.68 4.73
C ASP A 62 -26.84 -27.65 5.60
N PRO A 63 -28.04 -27.93 5.07
CA PRO A 63 -29.27 -27.93 5.85
C PRO A 63 -29.21 -28.81 7.11
N LYS A 64 -28.42 -29.89 7.09
CA LYS A 64 -28.23 -30.80 8.24
C LYS A 64 -27.48 -30.16 9.40
N SER A 65 -26.75 -29.07 9.15
CA SER A 65 -26.04 -28.33 10.20
C SER A 65 -26.96 -27.54 11.13
N GLY A 66 -28.20 -27.27 10.71
CA GLY A 66 -29.14 -26.41 11.43
C GLY A 66 -28.74 -24.93 11.45
N ALA A 67 -27.67 -24.53 10.75
CA ALA A 67 -27.20 -23.16 10.69
C ALA A 67 -28.03 -22.31 9.73
N THR A 68 -28.47 -21.14 10.18
CA THR A 68 -29.22 -20.18 9.34
C THR A 68 -28.30 -19.58 8.28
N PRO A 69 -28.73 -19.49 7.00
CA PRO A 69 -27.96 -18.81 5.96
C PRO A 69 -27.69 -17.33 6.30
N LEU A 70 -26.53 -16.83 5.88
CA LEU A 70 -26.08 -15.45 6.10
C LEU A 70 -25.93 -14.74 4.75
N PRO A 71 -26.96 -14.03 4.25
CA PRO A 71 -26.92 -13.37 2.94
C PRO A 71 -25.95 -12.19 2.88
N GLY A 72 -25.44 -11.71 4.02
CA GLY A 72 -24.46 -10.61 4.09
C GLY A 72 -23.03 -11.01 3.71
N VAL A 73 -22.70 -12.31 3.77
CA VAL A 73 -21.32 -12.80 3.58
C VAL A 73 -20.68 -12.36 2.25
N PRO A 74 -21.38 -12.38 1.10
CA PRO A 74 -20.81 -11.87 -0.16
C PRO A 74 -20.43 -10.38 -0.08
N HIS A 75 -21.23 -9.56 0.61
CA HIS A 75 -20.94 -8.13 0.79
C HIS A 75 -19.75 -7.89 1.73
N ASP A 76 -19.59 -8.74 2.74
CA ASP A 76 -18.42 -8.72 3.63
C ASP A 76 -17.15 -9.05 2.84
N LEU A 77 -17.19 -10.07 1.97
CA LEU A 77 -16.06 -10.43 1.10
C LEU A 77 -15.70 -9.33 0.12
N GLU A 78 -16.69 -8.65 -0.45
CA GLU A 78 -16.46 -7.49 -1.33
C GLU A 78 -15.75 -6.35 -0.55
N SER A 79 -16.25 -6.04 0.64
CA SER A 79 -15.65 -5.04 1.52
C SER A 79 -14.23 -5.42 1.92
N ALA A 80 -13.99 -6.68 2.26
CA ALA A 80 -12.68 -7.21 2.62
C ALA A 80 -11.70 -7.16 1.45
N ALA A 81 -12.14 -7.41 0.21
CA ALA A 81 -11.31 -7.28 -0.98
C ALA A 81 -10.90 -5.82 -1.25
N ARG A 82 -11.79 -4.85 -0.99
CA ARG A 82 -11.47 -3.41 -1.07
C ARG A 82 -10.46 -3.01 0.01
N ILE A 83 -10.63 -3.50 1.23
CA ILE A 83 -9.67 -3.28 2.32
C ILE A 83 -8.30 -3.87 1.98
N ALA A 84 -8.24 -5.12 1.49
CA ALA A 84 -7.00 -5.75 1.06
C ALA A 84 -6.30 -4.94 -0.04
N SER A 85 -7.06 -4.45 -1.02
CA SER A 85 -6.54 -3.58 -2.08
C SER A 85 -5.99 -2.26 -1.51
N ALA A 86 -6.69 -1.64 -0.55
CA ALA A 86 -6.24 -0.41 0.12
C ALA A 86 -4.98 -0.63 1.00
N LEU A 87 -4.78 -1.85 1.50
CA LEU A 87 -3.55 -2.28 2.18
C LEU A 87 -2.41 -2.62 1.21
N GLY A 88 -2.62 -2.43 -0.09
CA GLY A 88 -1.61 -2.69 -1.13
C GLY A 88 -1.42 -4.17 -1.44
N VAL A 89 -2.40 -5.03 -1.14
CA VAL A 89 -2.35 -6.45 -1.54
C VAL A 89 -2.63 -6.55 -3.06
N PRO A 90 -1.70 -7.10 -3.87
CA PRO A 90 -1.95 -7.34 -5.29
C PRO A 90 -3.11 -8.32 -5.47
N ARG A 91 -3.96 -8.12 -6.50
CA ARG A 91 -5.10 -9.01 -6.76
C ARG A 91 -4.70 -10.49 -6.90
N THR A 92 -3.52 -10.76 -7.47
CA THR A 92 -2.94 -12.10 -7.62
C THR A 92 -2.59 -12.77 -6.28
N ASN A 93 -2.45 -11.98 -5.22
CA ASN A 93 -2.08 -12.43 -3.88
C ASN A 93 -3.30 -12.53 -2.94
N ILE A 94 -4.51 -12.28 -3.45
CA ILE A 94 -5.76 -12.45 -2.73
C ILE A 94 -6.33 -13.83 -3.03
N LYS A 95 -6.36 -14.70 -2.03
CA LYS A 95 -7.07 -15.98 -2.08
C LYS A 95 -8.46 -15.82 -1.49
N VAL A 96 -9.47 -16.39 -2.13
CA VAL A 96 -10.86 -16.39 -1.65
C VAL A 96 -11.35 -17.84 -1.52
N LEU A 97 -11.95 -18.16 -0.38
CA LEU A 97 -12.71 -19.39 -0.14
C LEU A 97 -14.15 -19.02 0.19
N ILE A 98 -15.12 -19.56 -0.54
CA ILE A 98 -16.54 -19.26 -0.35
C ILE A 98 -17.39 -20.52 -0.21
N ASP A 99 -18.31 -20.52 0.74
CA ASP A 99 -19.31 -21.56 0.99
C ASP A 99 -18.71 -22.98 0.96
N SER A 100 -19.10 -23.82 -0.01
CA SER A 100 -18.66 -25.21 -0.12
C SER A 100 -17.15 -25.36 -0.35
N ALA A 101 -16.47 -24.33 -0.86
CA ALA A 101 -15.01 -24.32 -0.99
C ALA A 101 -14.30 -23.99 0.34
N ALA A 102 -14.98 -23.32 1.27
CA ALA A 102 -14.45 -22.93 2.58
C ALA A 102 -14.53 -24.09 3.61
N THR A 103 -14.11 -25.29 3.20
CA THR A 103 -14.04 -26.44 4.10
C THR A 103 -12.94 -26.24 5.16
N LYS A 104 -13.05 -26.91 6.32
CA LYS A 104 -12.01 -26.90 7.35
C LYS A 104 -10.63 -27.25 6.79
N ALA A 105 -10.56 -28.30 5.95
CA ALA A 105 -9.32 -28.74 5.34
C ALA A 105 -8.73 -27.67 4.40
N ALA A 106 -9.57 -27.05 3.56
CA ALA A 106 -9.15 -25.98 2.66
C ALA A 106 -8.67 -24.74 3.43
N ILE A 107 -9.38 -24.32 4.48
CA ILE A 107 -9.00 -23.18 5.32
C ILE A 107 -7.65 -23.44 5.99
N VAL A 108 -7.47 -24.60 6.63
CA VAL A 108 -6.20 -24.96 7.29
C VAL A 108 -5.06 -25.01 6.27
N SER A 109 -5.29 -25.62 5.11
CA SER A 109 -4.28 -25.67 4.03
C SER A 109 -3.92 -24.27 3.55
N GLU A 110 -4.88 -23.39 3.30
CA GLU A 110 -4.60 -22.03 2.82
C GLU A 110 -3.94 -21.16 3.88
N LEU A 111 -4.23 -21.37 5.17
CA LEU A 111 -3.49 -20.72 6.25
C LEU A 111 -2.01 -21.15 6.26
N GLN A 112 -1.74 -22.45 6.11
CA GLN A 112 -0.36 -22.96 6.02
C GLN A 112 0.38 -22.41 4.79
N GLN A 113 -0.30 -22.40 3.63
CA GLN A 113 0.29 -21.85 2.41
C GLN A 113 0.49 -20.33 2.52
N LEU A 114 -0.40 -19.61 3.20
CA LEU A 114 -0.23 -18.18 3.46
C LEU A 114 1.06 -17.94 4.27
N THR A 115 1.32 -18.73 5.31
CA THR A 115 2.59 -18.66 6.06
C THR A 115 3.81 -18.89 5.18
N ALA A 116 3.73 -19.76 4.18
CA ALA A 116 4.85 -20.03 3.26
C ALA A 116 5.07 -18.93 2.20
N ARG A 117 4.03 -18.15 1.87
CA ARG A 117 4.10 -17.08 0.85
C ARG A 117 4.54 -15.73 1.41
N VAL A 118 4.23 -15.45 2.67
CA VAL A 118 4.53 -14.17 3.34
C VAL A 118 6.02 -14.10 3.64
N SER A 119 6.71 -13.11 3.05
CA SER A 119 8.13 -12.85 3.28
C SER A 119 8.35 -11.88 4.44
N GLU A 120 9.59 -11.81 4.94
CA GLU A 120 9.98 -10.79 5.92
C GLU A 120 9.65 -9.38 5.42
N GLY A 121 9.14 -8.54 6.32
CA GLY A 121 8.70 -7.17 6.00
C GLY A 121 7.37 -7.05 5.24
N SER A 122 6.76 -8.17 4.83
CA SER A 122 5.43 -8.16 4.19
C SER A 122 4.29 -8.39 5.19
N ARG A 123 3.05 -8.16 4.76
CA ARG A 123 1.84 -8.26 5.60
C ARG A 123 0.89 -9.32 5.07
N ALA A 124 0.29 -10.07 5.98
CA ALA A 124 -0.86 -10.93 5.70
C ALA A 124 -2.14 -10.37 6.31
N MET A 125 -3.22 -10.34 5.51
CA MET A 125 -4.57 -10.06 5.96
C MET A 125 -5.40 -11.35 5.92
N ILE A 126 -6.09 -11.67 7.00
CA ILE A 126 -7.06 -12.77 7.04
C ILE A 126 -8.41 -12.17 7.40
N HIS A 127 -9.42 -12.43 6.58
CA HIS A 127 -10.79 -12.01 6.85
C HIS A 127 -11.70 -13.23 6.83
N PHE A 128 -12.52 -13.38 7.87
CA PHE A 128 -13.50 -14.46 7.97
C PHE A 128 -14.89 -13.86 8.23
N SER A 129 -15.85 -14.21 7.38
CA SER A 129 -17.27 -13.92 7.58
C SER A 129 -18.08 -15.23 7.57
N GLY A 130 -18.84 -15.47 8.64
CA GLY A 130 -19.60 -16.70 8.85
C GLY A 130 -20.03 -16.87 10.31
N HIS A 131 -20.63 -18.01 10.64
CA HIS A 131 -21.03 -18.34 12.01
C HIS A 131 -19.82 -18.60 12.90
N GLY A 132 -19.87 -18.05 14.12
CA GLY A 132 -18.93 -18.34 15.20
C GLY A 132 -19.64 -19.08 16.33
N THR A 133 -19.06 -20.17 16.80
CA THR A 133 -19.58 -20.94 17.94
C THR A 133 -18.56 -20.98 19.06
N ARG A 134 -19.05 -21.05 20.31
CA ARG A 134 -18.19 -21.31 21.46
C ARG A 134 -18.06 -22.81 21.65
N TRP A 135 -16.84 -23.28 21.84
CA TRP A 135 -16.57 -24.64 22.27
C TRP A 135 -16.16 -24.63 23.74
N PHE A 136 -16.73 -25.52 24.54
CA PHE A 136 -16.35 -25.66 25.94
C PHE A 136 -15.06 -26.47 26.03
N ASP A 137 -14.04 -25.91 26.68
CA ASP A 137 -12.80 -26.60 27.01
C ASP A 137 -12.66 -26.70 28.54
N PRO A 138 -12.78 -27.89 29.13
CA PRO A 138 -12.63 -28.11 30.58
C PRO A 138 -11.24 -27.74 31.11
N GLY A 139 -10.21 -27.73 30.25
CA GLY A 139 -8.83 -27.45 30.61
C GLY A 139 -8.42 -25.98 30.44
N ALA A 140 -9.30 -25.13 29.90
CA ALA A 140 -8.97 -23.73 29.64
C ALA A 140 -8.74 -22.96 30.95
N ARG A 141 -7.50 -22.51 31.18
CA ARG A 141 -7.19 -21.62 32.31
C ARG A 141 -7.86 -20.26 32.09
N VAL A 142 -8.81 -19.93 32.95
CA VAL A 142 -9.40 -18.59 33.01
C VAL A 142 -8.29 -17.61 33.40
N TYR A 143 -7.87 -16.75 32.46
CA TYR A 143 -6.92 -15.68 32.73
C TYR A 143 -7.60 -14.62 33.59
N ARG A 144 -7.52 -14.77 34.92
CA ARG A 144 -8.02 -13.79 35.89
C ARG A 144 -6.92 -12.74 36.08
N GLY A 145 -7.02 -11.62 35.36
CA GLY A 145 -6.14 -10.48 35.58
C GLY A 145 -6.24 -10.02 37.03
N THR A 146 -5.15 -10.17 37.79
CA THR A 146 -5.04 -9.64 39.15
C THR A 146 -4.96 -8.12 39.07
N ARG A 147 -6.07 -7.42 39.33
CA ARG A 147 -5.99 -5.99 39.66
C ARG A 147 -5.38 -5.90 41.06
N SER A 148 -4.06 -5.69 41.13
CA SER A 148 -3.43 -5.18 42.34
C SER A 148 -3.92 -3.75 42.53
N ARG A 149 -4.88 -3.58 43.45
CA ARG A 149 -5.26 -2.26 43.94
C ARG A 149 -4.26 -1.92 45.03
N ALA A 150 -3.23 -1.17 44.67
CA ALA A 150 -2.31 -0.59 45.64
C ALA A 150 -3.13 0.28 46.61
N GLY A 151 -3.02 -0.04 47.89
CA GLY A 151 -3.42 0.83 49.00
C GLY A 151 -2.27 1.72 49.42
#